data_AF-A0A972VH87-F1
#
_entry.id   AF-A0A972VH87-F1
#
_cell.length_a   1.000
_cell.length_b   1.000
_cell.length_c   1.000
_cell.angle_alpha   90.00
_cell.angle_beta   90.00
_cell.angle_gamma   90.00
#
_symmetry.space_group_name_H-M   'P 1'
#
loop_
_entity.id
_entity.type
_entity.pdbx_description
1 polymer ?
#
loop_
_entity_poly.entity_id
_entity_poly.type
_entity_poly.pdbx_seq_one_letter_code
_entity_poly.pdbx_strand_id
1 'polypeptide(L)'
;MDTDKIYHIFDQRTIDEFKGLIIAIGAELQKVQTWYTVAEAAEYLRCSKRTIGRAVQSGGLRSERLNAGESRGGLRFHHHWLDAFVLGFNAKRLSPVQKRLLADL
;
A
#
# COMPACT_ATOMS: atom_id res chain seq x y z
N MET A 1 28.57 28.30 13.61
CA MET A 1 27.97 28.23 12.27
C MET A 1 26.48 28.10 12.52
N ASP A 2 25.77 29.23 12.52
CA ASP A 2 24.37 29.33 12.96
C ASP A 2 23.44 28.60 11.99
N THR A 3 22.84 27.52 12.47
CA THR A 3 21.77 26.76 11.78
C THR A 3 20.47 27.57 11.59
N ASP A 4 20.33 28.72 12.26
CA ASP A 4 19.14 29.57 12.18
C ASP A 4 19.02 30.37 10.88
N LYS A 5 20.06 30.45 10.05
CA LYS A 5 20.03 31.26 8.81
C LYS A 5 19.50 30.52 7.57
N ILE A 6 19.33 29.20 7.63
CA ILE A 6 18.81 28.41 6.50
C ILE A 6 17.27 28.52 6.44
N TYR A 7 16.60 28.73 7.57
CA TYR A 7 15.14 28.75 7.66
C TYR A 7 14.47 30.06 7.18
N HIS A 8 15.25 31.10 6.83
CA HIS A 8 14.70 32.40 6.38
C HIS A 8 14.71 32.62 4.86
N ILE A 9 15.12 31.64 4.07
CA ILE A 9 15.22 31.77 2.60
C ILE A 9 13.89 31.45 1.90
N PHE A 10 13.05 30.62 2.51
CA PHE A 10 11.77 30.21 1.94
C PHE A 10 10.64 30.66 2.86
N ASP A 11 9.70 31.41 2.31
CA ASP A 11 8.51 31.79 3.07
C ASP A 11 7.64 30.56 3.39
N GLN A 12 6.76 30.72 4.37
CA GLN A 12 5.91 29.63 4.84
C GLN A 12 5.03 29.05 3.73
N ARG A 13 4.61 29.88 2.76
CA ARG A 13 3.81 29.46 1.61
C ARG A 13 4.58 28.52 0.70
N THR A 14 5.84 28.84 0.40
CA THR A 14 6.73 28.02 -0.42
C THR A 14 6.97 26.66 0.23
N ILE A 15 7.11 26.64 1.56
CA ILE A 15 7.24 25.40 2.33
C ILE A 15 5.96 24.56 2.23
N ASP A 16 4.77 25.16 2.34
CA ASP A 16 3.50 24.45 2.28
C ASP A 16 3.18 23.92 0.87
N GLU A 17 3.52 24.67 -0.18
CA GLU A 17 3.47 24.22 -1.56
C GLU A 17 4.39 23.01 -1.79
N PHE A 18 5.62 23.06 -1.27
CA PHE A 18 6.58 21.95 -1.39
C PHE A 18 6.14 20.71 -0.62
N LYS A 19 5.55 20.87 0.58
CA LYS A 19 4.92 19.76 1.31
C LYS A 19 3.79 19.12 0.49
N GLY A 20 2.94 19.93 -0.14
CA GLY A 20 1.88 19.44 -1.02
C GLY A 20 2.43 18.59 -2.16
N LEU A 21 3.51 19.06 -2.82
CA LEU A 21 4.21 18.32 -3.87
C LEU A 21 4.80 17.00 -3.37
N ILE A 22 5.45 16.99 -2.21
CA ILE A 22 6.02 15.75 -1.62
C ILE A 22 4.91 14.74 -1.32
N ILE A 23 3.77 15.20 -0.76
CA ILE A 23 2.63 14.32 -0.46
C ILE A 23 2.07 13.72 -1.75
N ALA A 24 1.89 14.53 -2.80
CA ALA A 24 1.39 14.06 -4.09
C ALA A 24 2.33 13.04 -4.74
N ILE A 25 3.64 13.30 -4.74
CA ILE A 25 4.64 12.36 -5.25
C ILE A 25 4.64 11.07 -4.43
N GLY A 26 4.56 11.17 -3.10
CA GLY A 26 4.45 10.00 -2.22
C GLY A 26 3.22 9.14 -2.53
N ALA A 27 2.08 9.75 -2.78
CA ALA A 27 0.85 9.05 -3.16
C ALA A 27 0.98 8.34 -4.53
N GLU A 28 1.59 8.99 -5.52
CA GLU A 28 1.82 8.36 -6.82
C GLU A 28 2.83 7.21 -6.74
N LEU A 29 3.90 7.37 -5.97
CA LEU A 29 4.88 6.29 -5.75
C LEU A 29 4.27 5.09 -5.02
N GLN A 30 3.31 5.31 -4.12
CA GLN A 30 2.56 4.22 -3.48
C GLN A 30 1.73 3.41 -4.49
N LYS A 31 1.19 4.04 -5.55
CA LYS A 31 0.48 3.31 -6.63
C LYS A 31 1.41 2.37 -7.41
N VAL A 32 2.71 2.69 -7.47
CA VAL A 32 3.71 1.87 -8.18
C VAL A 32 4.20 0.70 -7.32
N GLN A 33 3.96 0.71 -5.99
CA GLN A 33 4.36 -0.39 -5.12
C GLN A 33 3.50 -1.64 -5.38
N THR A 34 4.02 -2.55 -6.21
CA THR A 34 3.27 -3.75 -6.62
C THR A 34 3.00 -4.70 -5.46
N TRP A 35 3.92 -4.81 -4.50
CA TRP A 35 3.90 -5.81 -3.43
C TRP A 35 4.01 -5.20 -2.04
N TYR A 36 3.03 -5.53 -1.19
CA TYR A 36 2.91 -5.11 0.20
C TYR A 36 3.30 -6.25 1.13
N THR A 37 3.98 -5.94 2.22
CA THR A 37 4.16 -6.82 3.39
C THR A 37 2.87 -6.89 4.21
N VAL A 38 2.83 -7.76 5.23
CA VAL A 38 1.71 -7.79 6.20
C VAL A 38 1.53 -6.45 6.92
N ALA A 39 2.62 -5.74 7.21
CA ALA A 39 2.56 -4.46 7.89
C ALA A 39 1.99 -3.37 6.97
N GLU A 40 2.48 -3.27 5.74
CA GLU A 40 2.00 -2.29 4.77
C GLU A 40 0.56 -2.60 4.34
N ALA A 41 0.18 -3.87 4.18
CA ALA A 41 -1.21 -4.24 3.90
C ALA A 41 -2.17 -3.88 5.05
N ALA A 42 -1.71 -4.01 6.30
CA ALA A 42 -2.49 -3.60 7.47
C ALA A 42 -2.70 -2.08 7.51
N GLU A 43 -1.66 -1.32 7.17
CA GLU A 43 -1.72 0.14 7.04
C GLU A 43 -2.64 0.56 5.89
N TYR A 44 -2.50 -0.05 4.71
CA TYR A 44 -3.32 0.19 3.53
C TYR A 44 -4.81 -0.02 3.82
N LEU A 45 -5.15 -1.16 4.45
CA LEU A 45 -6.53 -1.51 4.81
C LEU A 45 -7.02 -0.87 6.12
N ARG A 46 -6.17 -0.04 6.77
CA ARG A 46 -6.44 0.59 8.07
C ARG A 46 -6.95 -0.40 9.12
N CYS A 47 -6.30 -1.55 9.20
CA CYS A 47 -6.69 -2.63 10.11
C CYS A 47 -5.47 -3.21 10.85
N SER A 48 -5.72 -4.15 11.77
CA SER A 48 -4.63 -4.79 12.51
C SER A 48 -3.92 -5.86 11.67
N LYS A 49 -2.61 -6.07 11.90
CA LYS A 49 -1.87 -7.21 11.32
C LYS A 49 -2.53 -8.56 11.63
N ARG A 50 -3.19 -8.68 12.79
CA ARG A 50 -3.98 -9.85 13.18
C ARG A 50 -5.19 -10.06 12.27
N THR A 51 -5.86 -8.98 11.88
CA THR A 51 -6.99 -9.01 10.92
C THR A 51 -6.51 -9.51 9.56
N ILE A 52 -5.38 -9.01 9.06
CA ILE A 52 -4.74 -9.52 7.83
C ILE A 52 -4.47 -11.01 7.93
N GLY A 53 -3.84 -11.46 9.02
CA GLY A 53 -3.55 -12.87 9.26
C GLY A 53 -4.81 -13.74 9.24
N ARG A 54 -5.90 -13.30 9.88
CA ARG A 54 -7.20 -13.99 9.85
C ARG A 54 -7.83 -14.03 8.47
N ALA A 55 -7.75 -12.93 7.71
CA ALA A 55 -8.27 -12.86 6.35
C ALA A 55 -7.53 -13.82 5.40
N VAL A 56 -6.21 -13.95 5.56
CA VAL A 56 -5.40 -14.95 4.82
C VAL A 56 -5.77 -16.38 5.25
N GLN A 57 -5.85 -16.65 6.55
CA GLN A 57 -6.17 -17.99 7.08
C GLN A 57 -7.56 -18.48 6.67
N SER A 58 -8.54 -17.57 6.61
CA SER A 58 -9.90 -17.87 6.15
C SER A 58 -10.03 -17.94 4.63
N GLY A 59 -8.96 -17.62 3.88
CA GLY A 59 -8.95 -17.58 2.43
C GLY A 59 -9.66 -16.36 1.82
N GLY A 60 -10.09 -15.40 2.64
CA GLY A 60 -10.72 -14.16 2.17
C GLY A 60 -9.74 -13.19 1.52
N LEU A 61 -8.48 -13.18 1.95
CA LEU A 61 -7.42 -12.36 1.38
C LEU A 61 -6.34 -13.21 0.70
N ARG A 62 -6.12 -12.96 -0.59
CA ARG A 62 -5.06 -13.63 -1.36
C ARG A 62 -3.68 -13.12 -0.95
N SER A 63 -2.71 -14.02 -0.86
CA SER A 63 -1.32 -13.70 -0.54
C SER A 63 -0.37 -14.63 -1.30
N GLU A 64 0.86 -14.18 -1.48
CA GLU A 64 1.95 -14.98 -2.04
C GLU A 64 3.17 -14.94 -1.12
N ARG A 65 4.02 -15.96 -1.18
CA ARG A 65 5.31 -15.97 -0.47
C ARG A 65 6.40 -15.64 -1.46
N LEU A 66 6.96 -14.44 -1.37
CA LEU A 66 8.17 -14.09 -2.12
C LEU A 66 9.41 -14.57 -1.34
N ASN A 67 10.45 -15.01 -2.06
CA ASN A 67 11.68 -15.61 -1.54
C ASN A 67 11.45 -16.95 -0.81
N ALA A 68 10.74 -17.89 -1.44
CA ALA A 68 10.50 -19.24 -0.90
C ALA A 68 11.76 -20.09 -0.69
N GLY A 69 12.91 -19.68 -1.25
CA GLY A 69 14.22 -20.34 -1.05
C GLY A 69 14.94 -19.94 0.24
N GLU A 70 14.53 -18.85 0.89
CA GLU A 70 15.01 -18.47 2.21
C GLU A 70 14.01 -18.95 3.27
N SER A 71 14.52 -19.47 4.38
CA SER A 71 13.76 -20.20 5.42
C SER A 71 12.60 -19.41 6.07
N ARG A 72 12.41 -18.13 5.70
CA ARG A 72 11.37 -17.23 6.20
C ARG A 72 10.81 -16.28 5.12
N GLY A 73 10.60 -16.75 3.89
CA GLY A 73 9.87 -15.98 2.86
C GLY A 73 8.56 -15.40 3.41
N GLY A 74 8.50 -14.07 3.54
CA GLY A 74 7.39 -13.35 4.16
C GLY A 74 6.17 -13.30 3.25
N LEU A 75 4.97 -13.23 3.84
CA LEU A 75 3.75 -13.00 3.07
C LEU A 75 3.80 -11.65 2.35
N ARG A 76 3.33 -11.65 1.11
CA ARG A 76 3.23 -10.51 0.22
C ARG A 76 1.86 -10.44 -0.44
N PHE A 77 1.42 -9.23 -0.69
CA PHE A 77 0.08 -8.92 -1.21
C PHE A 77 0.20 -7.98 -2.38
N HIS A 78 -0.50 -8.25 -3.47
CA HIS A 78 -0.57 -7.30 -4.57
C HIS A 78 -1.65 -6.24 -4.28
N HIS A 79 -1.47 -4.97 -4.69
CA HIS A 79 -2.48 -3.92 -4.48
C HIS A 79 -3.89 -4.38 -4.92
N HIS A 80 -4.03 -4.94 -6.13
CA HIS A 80 -5.33 -5.37 -6.66
C HIS A 80 -5.97 -6.52 -5.86
N TRP A 81 -5.22 -7.25 -5.03
CA TRP A 81 -5.79 -8.23 -4.09
C TRP A 81 -6.32 -7.55 -2.83
N LEU A 82 -5.67 -6.49 -2.36
CA LEU A 82 -6.15 -5.68 -1.25
C LEU A 82 -7.42 -4.93 -1.66
N ASP A 83 -7.45 -4.34 -2.86
CA ASP A 83 -8.63 -3.64 -3.39
C ASP A 83 -9.78 -4.61 -3.62
N ALA A 84 -9.50 -5.78 -4.22
CA ALA A 84 -10.49 -6.85 -4.37
C ALA A 84 -11.08 -7.27 -3.02
N PHE A 85 -10.25 -7.39 -1.98
CA PHE A 85 -10.69 -7.74 -0.64
C PHE A 85 -11.62 -6.67 -0.03
N VAL A 86 -11.30 -5.38 -0.20
CA VAL A 86 -12.17 -4.27 0.25
C VAL A 86 -13.52 -4.30 -0.47
N LEU A 87 -13.52 -4.61 -1.77
CA LEU A 87 -14.73 -4.73 -2.57
C LEU A 87 -15.51 -6.04 -2.33
N GLY A 88 -15.03 -6.92 -1.43
CA GLY A 88 -15.66 -8.20 -1.13
C GLY A 88 -15.48 -9.26 -2.22
N PHE A 89 -14.56 -9.05 -3.16
CA PHE A 89 -14.23 -9.99 -4.23
C PHE A 89 -13.30 -11.10 -3.72
N ASN A 90 -13.82 -11.94 -2.82
CA ASN A 90 -13.07 -12.99 -2.11
C ASN A 90 -12.86 -14.27 -2.95
N ALA A 91 -13.16 -14.24 -4.26
CA ALA A 91 -13.02 -15.40 -5.12
C ALA A 91 -11.55 -15.62 -5.51
N LYS A 92 -11.10 -16.89 -5.53
CA LYS A 92 -9.75 -17.27 -6.00
C LYS A 92 -9.42 -16.75 -7.41
N ARG A 93 -10.44 -16.43 -8.21
CA ARG A 93 -10.31 -15.87 -9.56
C ARG A 93 -11.32 -14.73 -9.74
N LEU A 94 -10.82 -13.56 -10.13
CA LEU A 94 -11.65 -12.42 -10.48
C LEU A 94 -12.31 -12.63 -11.86
N SER A 95 -13.59 -12.30 -11.95
CA SER A 95 -14.32 -12.26 -13.22
C SER A 95 -13.81 -11.13 -14.13
N PRO A 96 -14.02 -11.20 -15.46
CA PRO A 96 -13.59 -10.15 -16.38
C PRO A 96 -14.17 -8.76 -16.05
N VAL A 97 -15.34 -8.68 -15.43
CA VAL A 97 -15.96 -7.42 -14.99
C VAL A 97 -15.24 -6.88 -13.76
N GLN A 98 -14.98 -7.73 -12.75
CA GLN A 98 -14.24 -7.33 -11.54
C GLN A 98 -12.81 -6.88 -11.86
N LYS A 99 -12.15 -7.52 -12.83
CA LYS A 99 -10.82 -7.10 -13.29
C LYS A 99 -10.82 -5.71 -13.91
N ARG A 100 -11.86 -5.36 -14.68
CA ARG A 100 -12.02 -4.01 -15.23
C ARG A 100 -12.21 -2.99 -14.11
N LEU A 101 -13.12 -3.26 -13.17
CA LEU A 101 -13.36 -2.40 -12.01
C LEU A 101 -12.09 -2.14 -11.19
N LEU A 102 -11.21 -3.13 -11.07
CA LEU A 102 -9.93 -2.99 -10.35
C LEU A 102 -8.84 -2.29 -11.18
N ALA A 103 -8.97 -2.23 -12.50
CA ALA A 103 -8.01 -1.51 -13.35
C ALA A 103 -8.26 0.00 -13.38
N ASP A 104 -9.48 0.42 -12.98
CA ASP A 104 -9.91 1.82 -12.95
C ASP A 104 -9.68 2.48 -11.56
N LEU A 105 -9.12 1.75 -10.59
CA LEU A 105 -8.81 2.20 -9.22
C LEU A 105 -7.31 2.53 -9.08
#